data_AF-A0A8S2SVZ9-F1
#
_entry.id   AF-A0A8S2SVZ9-F1
#
_cell.length_a   1.000
_cell.length_b   1.000
_cell.length_c   1.000
_cell.angle_alpha   90.00
_cell.angle_beta   90.00
_cell.angle_gamma   90.00
#
_symmetry.space_group_name_H-M   'P 1'
#
loop_
_entity.id
_entity.type
_entity.pdbx_description
1 polymer ?
#
loop_
_entity_poly.entity_id
_entity_poly.type
_entity_poly.pdbx_seq_one_letter_code
_entity_poly.pdbx_strand_id
1 'polypeptide(L)'
;MVWFEIIPSLVLTAGPLLLIAAPTIYIGNWFFLNGKKYGPKNIMKDDRDYYMYLRDRRITGNEYYPRGVEAIDERPALMSDIRILPLGAGQDVGRSCILITMGGKNIMLDCGLHMGFYDDRRFPDFSVICKDGPLTPYIHCVIISHFHLDHCGALPYMTEVVGYNGPLYMTYPTKAICPLLLEDFRKVTTDKTTQQGPYTSDDIKNCMKKVIPVSLGQTVKVDTDFEIKAYYAGHVLGAAMFHIRVGQQTLVYTGDFNTTADRHLGSAHIDRCRPDVLITESTYGSTVRDSRRARERDFMAKVVDCVRHGGKVLVPVFAVGRAQELCILLETYLERMNLNVPIYFASGLSEKVNTYYSLFVSWTNEKIQSTFHQKNIFDFKHIK
;
A
#
# COMPACT_ATOMS: atom_id res chain seq x y z
N MET A 1 -17.42 27.09 31.54
CA MET A 1 -17.12 28.28 30.73
C MET A 1 -15.69 28.11 30.24
N VAL A 2 -15.52 27.46 29.08
CA VAL A 2 -14.22 26.99 28.57
C VAL A 2 -13.88 27.85 27.36
N TRP A 3 -12.72 28.49 27.45
CA TRP A 3 -12.13 29.27 26.37
C TRP A 3 -11.64 28.34 25.26
N PHE A 4 -12.03 28.65 24.02
CA PHE A 4 -11.43 28.15 22.80
C PHE A 4 -10.19 28.98 22.51
N GLU A 5 -9.06 28.33 22.22
CA GLU A 5 -7.99 28.95 21.44
C GLU A 5 -7.74 28.06 20.22
N ILE A 6 -8.26 28.53 19.09
CA ILE A 6 -7.91 28.02 17.76
C ILE A 6 -6.50 28.54 17.48
N ILE A 7 -5.50 27.66 17.52
CA ILE A 7 -4.19 27.98 16.94
C ILE A 7 -4.24 27.56 15.46
N PRO A 8 -4.21 28.51 14.51
CA PRO A 8 -4.06 28.20 13.11
C PRO A 8 -2.65 27.67 12.87
N SER A 9 -2.56 26.50 12.24
CA SER A 9 -1.46 26.10 11.35
C SER A 9 -0.04 26.53 11.79
N LEU A 10 0.65 25.68 12.55
CA LEU A 10 2.11 25.67 12.51
C LEU A 10 2.54 24.85 11.28
N VAL A 11 2.58 25.53 10.13
CA VAL A 11 3.28 25.08 8.94
C VAL A 11 4.77 25.14 9.26
N LEU A 12 5.40 23.98 9.47
CA LEU A 12 6.84 23.87 9.24
C LEU A 12 7.01 23.66 7.73
N THR A 13 7.36 24.75 7.05
CA THR A 13 7.88 24.72 5.69
C THR A 13 9.22 23.98 5.68
N ALA A 14 9.17 22.67 5.43
CA ALA A 14 10.32 21.92 4.95
C ALA A 14 10.09 21.66 3.45
N GLY A 15 11.07 22.06 2.63
CA GLY A 15 11.10 21.76 1.19
C GLY A 15 11.07 20.25 0.89
N PRO A 16 11.12 19.88 -0.39
CA PRO A 16 10.66 18.60 -0.91
C PRO A 16 11.55 17.46 -0.40
N LEU A 17 11.12 16.81 0.68
CA LEU A 17 11.75 15.61 1.20
C LEU A 17 10.65 14.67 1.67
N LEU A 18 10.30 13.75 0.76
CA LEU A 18 10.07 12.33 1.04
C LEU A 18 9.39 12.03 2.40
N LEU A 19 8.05 12.02 2.39
CA LEU A 19 7.27 11.28 3.39
C LEU A 19 7.38 9.78 3.07
N ILE A 20 8.56 9.21 3.35
CA ILE A 20 8.78 7.76 3.41
C ILE A 20 7.96 7.20 4.57
N ALA A 21 7.38 6.02 4.36
CA ALA A 21 6.74 5.15 5.34
C ALA A 21 7.67 4.69 6.50
N ALA A 22 8.18 5.63 7.28
CA ALA A 22 8.74 5.39 8.61
C ALA A 22 7.89 6.16 9.63
N PRO A 23 7.52 5.56 10.79
CA PRO A 23 6.82 6.30 11.83
C PRO A 23 7.76 7.36 12.42
N THR A 24 7.63 8.61 11.98
CA THR A 24 8.29 9.75 12.61
C THR A 24 7.53 10.08 13.89
N ILE A 25 8.15 9.83 15.04
CA ILE A 25 7.57 10.14 16.35
C ILE A 25 8.01 11.55 16.74
N TYR A 26 7.04 12.43 16.97
CA TYR A 26 7.29 13.77 17.53
C TYR A 26 7.24 13.71 19.06
N ILE A 27 8.31 14.16 19.72
CA ILE A 27 8.42 14.27 21.19
C ILE A 27 8.98 15.66 21.54
N GLY A 28 8.10 16.63 21.82
CA GLY A 28 8.49 18.01 22.17
C GLY A 28 9.21 18.77 21.03
N ASN A 29 10.08 19.74 21.37
CA ASN A 29 10.87 20.56 20.42
C ASN A 29 12.00 19.80 19.67
N TRP A 30 11.92 18.47 19.61
CA TRP A 30 12.94 17.59 19.05
C TRP A 30 12.26 16.56 18.14
N PHE A 31 12.93 16.19 17.06
CA PHE A 31 12.54 15.03 16.25
C PHE A 31 13.64 13.97 16.24
N PHE A 32 13.22 12.72 16.06
CA PHE A 32 14.10 11.57 16.03
C PHE A 32 13.96 10.83 14.69
N LEU A 33 15.09 10.60 14.03
CA LEU A 33 15.18 9.83 12.79
C LEU A 33 16.27 8.77 12.98
N ASN A 34 15.96 7.49 12.76
CA ASN A 34 16.91 6.38 12.91
C ASN A 34 17.71 6.39 14.24
N GLY A 35 17.04 6.71 15.35
CA GLY A 35 17.67 6.73 16.68
C GLY A 35 18.56 7.94 16.98
N LYS A 36 18.68 8.92 16.08
CA LYS A 36 19.44 10.17 16.31
C LYS A 36 18.53 11.34 16.66
N LYS A 37 18.95 12.17 17.62
CA LYS A 37 18.24 13.37 18.12
C LYS A 37 18.63 14.60 17.29
N TYR A 38 17.65 15.32 16.74
CA TYR A 38 17.88 16.56 15.99
C TYR A 38 17.18 17.75 16.63
N GLY A 39 17.91 18.87 16.74
CA GLY A 39 17.41 20.15 17.25
C GLY A 39 17.14 21.17 16.13
N PRO A 40 16.49 22.32 16.45
CA PRO A 40 15.89 23.23 15.47
C PRO A 40 16.85 24.02 14.55
N LYS A 41 18.16 23.74 14.55
CA LYS A 41 19.14 24.50 13.74
C LYS A 41 20.12 23.69 12.88
N ASN A 42 20.00 22.37 12.80
CA ASN A 42 20.86 21.57 11.91
C ASN A 42 20.07 21.01 10.75
N ILE A 43 19.79 21.87 9.77
CA ILE A 43 19.36 21.47 8.43
C ILE A 43 20.64 21.04 7.69
N MET A 44 20.68 19.78 7.22
CA MET A 44 21.77 19.27 6.39
C MET A 44 21.88 20.14 5.12
N LYS A 45 23.04 20.77 4.93
CA LYS A 45 23.47 21.41 3.70
C LYS A 45 24.60 20.55 3.12
N ASP A 46 24.29 19.62 2.23
CA ASP A 46 24.98 19.51 0.94
C ASP A 46 24.39 18.39 0.09
N ASP A 47 23.86 18.79 -1.07
CA ASP A 47 23.64 17.95 -2.24
C ASP A 47 24.94 18.02 -3.07
N ARG A 48 25.79 16.99 -2.97
CA ARG A 48 26.85 16.62 -3.95
C ARG A 48 27.74 15.54 -3.33
N ASP A 49 27.38 14.27 -3.54
CA ASP A 49 28.29 13.11 -3.65
C ASP A 49 27.48 11.81 -3.87
N TYR A 50 26.53 11.83 -4.81
CA TYR A 50 25.81 10.62 -5.27
C TYR A 50 26.03 10.40 -6.77
N TYR A 51 27.29 10.46 -7.21
CA TYR A 51 27.70 9.89 -8.49
C TYR A 51 29.01 9.11 -8.29
N MET A 52 29.02 7.94 -8.93
CA MET A 52 30.15 7.04 -9.20
C MET A 52 30.52 5.98 -8.15
N TYR A 53 30.39 4.74 -8.64
CA TYR A 53 31.16 3.52 -8.33
C TYR A 53 30.94 2.84 -6.99
N LEU A 54 30.38 1.61 -7.03
CA LEU A 54 31.01 0.40 -6.49
C LEU A 54 30.52 -0.87 -7.23
N ARG A 55 31.18 -1.13 -8.37
CA ARG A 55 31.73 -2.47 -8.61
C ARG A 55 32.61 -2.81 -7.40
N ASP A 56 32.21 -3.79 -6.60
CA ASP A 56 33.10 -4.52 -5.69
C ASP A 56 32.68 -6.00 -5.74
N ARG A 57 33.33 -6.87 -6.53
CA ARG A 57 34.64 -7.51 -6.27
C ARG A 57 34.76 -8.18 -4.89
N ARG A 58 33.72 -8.89 -4.45
CA ARG A 58 33.83 -9.95 -3.42
C ARG A 58 33.06 -11.22 -3.79
N ILE A 59 33.45 -11.86 -4.89
CA ILE A 59 33.29 -13.31 -5.08
C ILE A 59 34.56 -13.81 -5.80
N THR A 60 35.62 -14.01 -5.03
CA THR A 60 36.78 -14.80 -5.42
C THR A 60 36.94 -15.88 -4.38
N GLY A 61 36.81 -17.15 -4.77
CA GLY A 61 37.27 -18.28 -3.97
C GLY A 61 36.21 -19.35 -3.68
N ASN A 62 36.07 -20.24 -4.67
CA ASN A 62 35.85 -21.69 -4.55
C ASN A 62 34.49 -22.27 -4.10
N GLU A 63 33.97 -23.07 -5.04
CA GLU A 63 33.04 -24.21 -4.91
C GLU A 63 31.54 -23.93 -4.83
N TYR A 64 30.96 -23.58 -5.99
CA TYR A 64 29.72 -24.22 -6.40
C TYR A 64 29.82 -24.63 -7.88
N TYR A 65 29.94 -25.94 -8.12
CA TYR A 65 30.04 -26.51 -9.46
C TYR A 65 28.71 -26.33 -10.23
N PRO A 66 28.72 -25.78 -11.46
CA PRO A 66 27.57 -25.85 -12.33
C PRO A 66 27.54 -27.26 -12.96
N ARG A 67 26.57 -28.09 -12.57
CA ARG A 67 26.21 -29.25 -13.40
C ARG A 67 25.12 -28.81 -14.36
N GLY A 68 25.53 -28.67 -15.62
CA GLY A 68 24.63 -28.56 -16.74
C GLY A 68 23.74 -29.80 -16.86
N VAL A 69 22.48 -29.55 -17.15
CA VAL A 69 21.86 -30.15 -18.33
C VAL A 69 21.26 -28.95 -19.06
N GLU A 70 21.81 -28.63 -20.23
CA GLU A 70 21.13 -27.78 -21.19
C GLU A 70 19.79 -28.44 -21.50
N ALA A 71 18.72 -27.97 -20.88
CA ALA A 71 17.40 -28.21 -21.41
C ALA A 71 17.32 -27.37 -22.68
N ILE A 72 17.49 -28.04 -23.81
CA ILE A 72 17.12 -27.49 -25.12
C ILE A 72 15.64 -27.14 -24.98
N ASP A 73 15.35 -25.85 -24.86
CA ASP A 73 13.99 -25.36 -24.81
C ASP A 73 13.41 -25.49 -26.23
N GLU A 74 12.85 -26.65 -26.54
CA GLU A 74 12.19 -26.96 -27.81
C GLU A 74 10.83 -26.24 -27.95
N ARG A 75 10.64 -25.08 -27.29
CA ARG A 75 9.46 -24.25 -27.49
C ARG A 75 9.52 -23.62 -28.89
N PRO A 76 8.60 -23.94 -29.81
CA PRO A 76 8.60 -23.39 -31.15
C PRO A 76 8.51 -21.86 -31.09
N ALA A 77 9.33 -21.22 -31.93
CA ALA A 77 9.41 -19.77 -32.08
C ALA A 77 8.09 -19.18 -32.60
N LEU A 78 7.15 -18.93 -31.69
CA LEU A 78 6.06 -17.99 -31.86
C LEU A 78 5.54 -17.52 -30.48
N MET A 79 6.45 -17.21 -29.54
CA MET A 79 6.04 -16.54 -28.29
C MET A 79 5.88 -15.05 -28.58
N SER A 80 4.66 -14.54 -28.51
CA SER A 80 4.41 -13.10 -28.49
C SER A 80 5.15 -12.49 -27.28
N ASP A 81 5.99 -11.47 -27.47
CA ASP A 81 6.77 -10.91 -26.36
C ASP A 81 5.88 -10.41 -25.21
N ILE A 82 6.23 -10.73 -23.96
CA ILE A 82 5.64 -10.08 -22.78
C ILE A 82 6.27 -8.69 -22.67
N ARG A 83 5.45 -7.64 -22.76
CA ARG A 83 5.90 -6.24 -22.62
C ARG A 83 5.37 -5.63 -21.34
N ILE A 84 6.24 -4.91 -20.63
CA ILE A 84 5.94 -4.24 -19.37
C ILE A 84 6.19 -2.76 -19.57
N LEU A 85 5.15 -1.95 -19.37
CA LEU A 85 5.21 -0.51 -19.48
C LEU A 85 4.78 0.12 -18.14
N PRO A 86 5.73 0.55 -17.30
CA PRO A 86 5.43 1.35 -16.12
C PRO A 86 4.89 2.73 -16.54
N LEU A 87 3.67 3.05 -16.11
CA LEU A 87 3.05 4.39 -16.24
C LEU A 87 3.21 5.20 -14.94
N GLY A 88 3.48 4.48 -13.84
CA GLY A 88 3.93 4.93 -12.54
C GLY A 88 4.64 3.77 -11.80
N ALA A 89 5.06 3.95 -10.54
CA ALA A 89 5.89 3.01 -9.75
C ALA A 89 7.30 2.68 -10.28
N GLY A 90 7.72 3.18 -11.45
CA GLY A 90 9.08 3.00 -11.96
C GLY A 90 10.09 3.84 -11.19
N GLN A 91 10.93 3.20 -10.36
CA GLN A 91 11.94 3.87 -9.50
C GLN A 91 11.35 4.93 -8.54
N ASP A 92 10.08 4.79 -8.19
CA ASP A 92 9.31 5.78 -7.44
C ASP A 92 8.28 5.08 -6.52
N VAL A 93 7.92 5.70 -5.40
CA VAL A 93 6.86 5.22 -4.50
C VAL A 93 5.67 6.16 -4.61
N GLY A 94 4.57 5.64 -5.12
CA GLY A 94 3.39 6.42 -5.47
C GLY A 94 2.91 6.10 -6.87
N ARG A 95 1.64 6.44 -7.14
CA ARG A 95 1.00 6.31 -8.47
C ARG A 95 1.24 4.96 -9.17
N SER A 96 1.26 3.87 -8.41
CA SER A 96 1.50 2.53 -8.96
C SER A 96 0.53 2.23 -10.10
N CYS A 97 1.09 1.99 -11.27
CA CYS A 97 0.33 1.71 -12.48
C CYS A 97 1.26 1.11 -13.54
N ILE A 98 1.04 -0.14 -13.90
CA ILE A 98 1.87 -0.88 -14.86
C ILE A 98 0.97 -1.51 -15.91
N LEU A 99 1.22 -1.22 -17.18
CA LEU A 99 0.52 -1.86 -18.30
C LEU A 99 1.34 -3.06 -18.80
N ILE A 100 0.72 -4.23 -18.80
CA ILE A 100 1.29 -5.48 -19.31
C ILE A 100 0.64 -5.83 -20.64
N THR A 101 1.44 -6.09 -21.66
CA THR A 101 0.98 -6.79 -22.87
C THR A 101 1.49 -8.23 -22.83
N MET A 102 0.56 -9.19 -22.78
CA MET A 102 0.87 -10.63 -22.84
C MET A 102 -0.27 -11.37 -23.54
N GLY A 103 0.05 -12.36 -24.39
CA GLY A 103 -0.94 -13.18 -25.08
C GLY A 103 -1.97 -12.38 -25.91
N GLY A 104 -1.56 -11.24 -26.47
CA GLY A 104 -2.44 -10.35 -27.22
C GLY A 104 -3.41 -9.52 -26.35
N LYS A 105 -3.32 -9.61 -25.02
CA LYS A 105 -4.12 -8.86 -24.07
C LYS A 105 -3.28 -7.76 -23.42
N ASN A 106 -3.93 -6.63 -23.13
CA ASN A 106 -3.37 -5.51 -22.39
C ASN A 106 -4.04 -5.43 -21.01
N ILE A 107 -3.27 -5.59 -19.94
CA ILE A 107 -3.76 -5.69 -18.57
C ILE A 107 -3.08 -4.60 -17.75
N MET A 108 -3.87 -3.75 -17.11
CA MET A 108 -3.35 -2.71 -16.22
C MET A 108 -3.32 -3.23 -14.77
N LEU A 109 -2.17 -3.08 -14.11
CA LEU A 109 -1.94 -3.45 -12.72
C LEU A 109 -1.84 -2.17 -11.90
N ASP A 110 -2.79 -1.99 -10.97
CA ASP A 110 -2.99 -0.80 -10.16
C ASP A 110 -3.19 0.51 -10.96
N CYS A 111 -3.73 1.53 -10.29
CA CYS A 111 -3.96 2.87 -10.80
C CYS A 111 -3.98 3.87 -9.63
N GLY A 112 -2.79 4.16 -9.11
CA GLY A 112 -2.59 4.97 -7.92
C GLY A 112 -2.44 6.47 -8.13
N LEU A 113 -2.36 7.21 -7.03
CA LEU A 113 -1.92 8.60 -6.95
C LEU A 113 -0.55 8.74 -6.26
N HIS A 114 0.23 9.70 -6.69
CA HIS A 114 1.44 10.12 -5.97
C HIS A 114 1.09 11.27 -5.02
N MET A 115 1.08 10.97 -3.72
CA MET A 115 0.62 11.91 -2.67
C MET A 115 1.52 13.13 -2.47
N GLY A 116 2.75 13.11 -3.00
CA GLY A 116 3.69 14.23 -2.95
C GLY A 116 3.48 15.30 -4.04
N PHE A 117 2.57 15.10 -4.99
CA PHE A 117 2.31 16.06 -6.07
C PHE A 117 0.89 16.64 -5.99
N TYR A 118 0.77 17.93 -6.32
CA TYR A 118 -0.48 18.68 -6.37
C TYR A 118 -0.87 19.10 -7.80
N ASP A 119 -0.12 18.68 -8.80
CA ASP A 119 -0.42 18.89 -10.22
C ASP A 119 -0.65 17.52 -10.90
N ASP A 120 -0.68 17.48 -12.22
CA ASP A 120 -0.95 16.27 -13.00
C ASP A 120 0.12 15.18 -12.84
N ARG A 121 1.32 15.50 -12.33
CA ARG A 121 2.36 14.49 -12.04
C ARG A 121 1.92 13.49 -10.97
N ARG A 122 0.85 13.80 -10.23
CA ARG A 122 0.25 12.88 -9.27
C ARG A 122 -0.33 11.63 -9.93
N PHE A 123 -0.70 11.70 -11.21
CA PHE A 123 -1.33 10.61 -11.94
C PHE A 123 -0.29 9.75 -12.68
N PRO A 124 -0.64 8.50 -13.02
CA PRO A 124 0.06 7.74 -14.04
C PRO A 124 0.02 8.46 -15.40
N ASP A 125 1.06 8.30 -16.21
CA ASP A 125 1.11 8.93 -17.53
C ASP A 125 0.31 8.12 -18.57
N PHE A 126 -1.00 8.38 -18.65
CA PHE A 126 -1.89 7.72 -19.60
C PHE A 126 -1.63 8.11 -21.07
N SER A 127 -0.95 9.23 -21.32
CA SER A 127 -0.68 9.73 -22.68
C SER A 127 0.21 8.78 -23.49
N VAL A 128 0.97 7.93 -22.79
CA VAL A 128 1.81 6.88 -23.38
C VAL A 128 0.97 5.75 -23.99
N ILE A 129 -0.24 5.51 -23.47
CA ILE A 129 -1.18 4.53 -24.04
C ILE A 129 -1.90 5.14 -25.24
N CYS A 130 -2.50 6.31 -25.04
CA CYS A 130 -3.30 6.99 -26.03
C CYS A 130 -3.18 8.50 -25.84
N LYS A 131 -2.83 9.22 -26.91
CA LYS A 131 -2.72 10.68 -26.88
C LYS A 131 -4.07 11.36 -26.81
N ASP A 132 -5.03 10.84 -27.58
CA ASP A 132 -6.36 11.42 -27.74
C ASP A 132 -7.43 10.32 -27.69
N GLY A 133 -8.41 10.48 -26.80
CA GLY A 133 -9.57 9.59 -26.69
C GLY A 133 -9.52 8.61 -25.50
N PRO A 134 -10.56 7.76 -25.38
CA PRO A 134 -10.71 6.88 -24.22
C PRO A 134 -9.71 5.73 -24.23
N LEU A 135 -9.32 5.26 -23.04
CA LEU A 135 -8.44 4.11 -22.83
C LEU A 135 -9.13 2.75 -23.08
N THR A 136 -10.46 2.72 -23.10
CA THR A 136 -11.27 1.48 -23.25
C THR A 136 -10.79 0.56 -24.39
N PRO A 137 -10.48 1.03 -25.61
CA PRO A 137 -10.04 0.16 -26.70
C PRO A 137 -8.68 -0.49 -26.48
N TYR A 138 -7.86 0.05 -25.56
CA TYR A 138 -6.47 -0.35 -25.38
C TYR A 138 -6.24 -1.24 -24.16
N ILE A 139 -7.18 -1.30 -23.23
CA ILE A 139 -7.04 -2.01 -21.95
C ILE A 139 -8.17 -3.03 -21.83
N HIS A 140 -7.83 -4.30 -21.63
CA HIS A 140 -8.83 -5.38 -21.48
C HIS A 140 -9.41 -5.44 -20.07
N CYS A 141 -8.57 -5.25 -19.05
CA CYS A 141 -9.01 -5.15 -17.67
C CYS A 141 -7.99 -4.38 -16.83
N VAL A 142 -8.45 -3.92 -15.66
CA VAL A 142 -7.58 -3.38 -14.61
C VAL A 142 -7.68 -4.29 -13.39
N ILE A 143 -6.55 -4.58 -12.75
CA ILE A 143 -6.46 -5.39 -11.53
C ILE A 143 -5.88 -4.50 -10.43
N ILE A 144 -6.60 -4.39 -9.31
CA ILE A 144 -6.18 -3.61 -8.14
C ILE A 144 -5.74 -4.55 -7.02
N SER A 145 -4.49 -4.40 -6.59
CA SER A 145 -3.87 -5.21 -5.53
C SER A 145 -4.49 -4.93 -4.17
N HIS A 146 -4.66 -3.66 -3.81
CA HIS A 146 -5.21 -3.23 -2.53
C HIS A 146 -5.71 -1.77 -2.55
N PHE A 147 -6.33 -1.32 -1.46
CA PHE A 147 -7.07 -0.06 -1.40
C PHE A 147 -6.24 1.20 -1.09
N HIS A 148 -4.91 1.12 -0.95
CA HIS A 148 -4.16 2.34 -0.68
C HIS A 148 -4.19 3.29 -1.88
N LEU A 149 -4.16 4.59 -1.60
CA LEU A 149 -4.34 5.63 -2.63
C LEU A 149 -3.22 5.60 -3.68
N ASP A 150 -2.02 5.16 -3.32
CA ASP A 150 -0.92 4.95 -4.26
C ASP A 150 -1.07 3.70 -5.15
N HIS A 151 -2.15 2.92 -4.98
CA HIS A 151 -2.51 1.79 -5.84
C HIS A 151 -3.90 1.91 -6.48
N CYS A 152 -4.82 2.69 -5.90
CA CYS A 152 -6.17 2.85 -6.46
C CYS A 152 -6.66 4.30 -6.53
N GLY A 153 -5.88 5.28 -6.08
CA GLY A 153 -6.31 6.67 -5.95
C GLY A 153 -6.66 7.35 -7.27
N ALA A 154 -6.04 6.95 -8.38
CA ALA A 154 -6.31 7.55 -9.68
C ALA A 154 -7.44 6.83 -10.43
N LEU A 155 -8.03 5.79 -9.84
CA LEU A 155 -9.02 4.94 -10.51
C LEU A 155 -10.24 5.74 -11.00
N PRO A 156 -10.90 6.61 -10.20
CA PRO A 156 -12.05 7.36 -10.70
C PRO A 156 -11.69 8.39 -11.79
N TYR A 157 -10.49 8.98 -11.69
CA TYR A 157 -9.98 9.88 -12.73
C TYR A 157 -9.75 9.11 -14.04
N MET A 158 -9.06 7.97 -13.98
CA MET A 158 -8.78 7.13 -15.14
C MET A 158 -10.07 6.60 -15.79
N THR A 159 -11.06 6.17 -14.99
CA THR A 159 -12.30 5.60 -15.54
C THR A 159 -13.27 6.65 -16.06
N GLU A 160 -13.55 7.72 -15.31
CA GLU A 160 -14.61 8.67 -15.68
C GLU A 160 -14.09 9.91 -16.42
N VAL A 161 -12.87 10.37 -16.13
CA VAL A 161 -12.31 11.60 -16.72
C VAL A 161 -11.49 11.29 -17.98
N VAL A 162 -10.56 10.34 -17.88
CA VAL A 162 -9.74 9.92 -19.04
C VAL A 162 -10.55 9.01 -19.97
N GLY A 163 -11.41 8.16 -19.39
CA GLY A 163 -12.38 7.36 -20.13
C GLY A 163 -11.98 5.90 -20.24
N TYR A 164 -12.44 5.09 -19.31
CA TYR A 164 -12.33 3.63 -19.34
C TYR A 164 -13.60 2.97 -18.81
N ASN A 165 -14.21 2.12 -19.64
CA ASN A 165 -15.47 1.44 -19.34
C ASN A 165 -15.35 -0.08 -19.20
N GLY A 166 -14.12 -0.61 -19.18
CA GLY A 166 -13.87 -2.04 -19.00
C GLY A 166 -13.97 -2.51 -17.54
N PRO A 167 -13.77 -3.82 -17.30
CA PRO A 167 -13.86 -4.40 -15.96
C PRO A 167 -12.68 -4.01 -15.06
N LEU A 168 -12.98 -3.87 -13.77
CA LEU A 168 -12.01 -3.68 -12.68
C LEU A 168 -12.06 -4.89 -11.74
N TYR A 169 -10.94 -5.55 -11.49
CA TYR A 169 -10.86 -6.69 -10.56
C TYR A 169 -10.15 -6.28 -9.28
N MET A 170 -10.74 -6.58 -8.14
CA MET A 170 -10.14 -6.38 -6.82
C MET A 170 -10.83 -7.28 -5.80
N THR A 171 -10.27 -7.45 -4.61
CA THR A 171 -10.89 -8.30 -3.60
C THR A 171 -12.14 -7.67 -2.99
N TYR A 172 -13.00 -8.49 -2.36
CA TYR A 172 -14.18 -8.00 -1.65
C TYR A 172 -13.87 -6.92 -0.60
N PRO A 173 -12.87 -7.06 0.29
CA PRO A 173 -12.55 -6.00 1.24
C PRO A 173 -11.99 -4.75 0.56
N THR A 174 -11.16 -4.89 -0.48
CA THR A 174 -10.67 -3.76 -1.28
C THR A 174 -11.82 -2.98 -1.91
N LYS A 175 -12.81 -3.67 -2.49
CA LYS A 175 -14.02 -3.05 -3.05
C LYS A 175 -14.81 -2.27 -2.01
N ALA A 176 -14.86 -2.75 -0.78
CA ALA A 176 -15.63 -2.12 0.30
C ALA A 176 -14.93 -0.87 0.88
N ILE A 177 -13.59 -0.89 0.98
CA ILE A 177 -12.80 0.16 1.63
C ILE A 177 -12.34 1.24 0.65
N CYS A 178 -12.04 0.87 -0.60
CA CYS A 178 -11.60 1.80 -1.65
C CYS A 178 -12.45 3.10 -1.75
N PRO A 179 -13.79 3.05 -1.90
CA PRO A 179 -14.60 4.28 -2.03
C PRO A 179 -14.52 5.19 -0.79
N LEU A 180 -14.29 4.62 0.39
CA LEU A 180 -14.16 5.37 1.62
C LEU A 180 -12.87 6.21 1.63
N LEU A 181 -11.76 5.62 1.17
CA LEU A 181 -10.47 6.32 1.04
C LEU A 181 -10.48 7.35 -0.08
N LEU A 182 -11.11 7.02 -1.22
CA LEU A 182 -11.27 7.97 -2.33
C LEU A 182 -12.09 9.19 -1.92
N GLU A 183 -13.17 9.00 -1.15
CA GLU A 183 -14.03 10.09 -0.68
C GLU A 183 -13.34 10.94 0.40
N ASP A 184 -12.58 10.31 1.30
CA ASP A 184 -11.75 11.03 2.28
C ASP A 184 -10.71 11.92 1.59
N PHE A 185 -9.98 11.35 0.63
CA PHE A 185 -9.01 12.09 -0.19
C PHE A 185 -9.67 13.27 -0.94
N ARG A 186 -10.85 13.05 -1.53
CA ARG A 186 -11.60 14.08 -2.24
C ARG A 186 -11.94 15.25 -1.34
N LYS A 187 -12.47 14.98 -0.13
CA LYS A 187 -12.80 16.01 0.87
C LYS A 187 -11.57 16.80 1.30
N VAL A 188 -10.51 16.09 1.72
CA VAL A 188 -9.27 16.71 2.18
C VAL A 188 -8.62 17.58 1.10
N THR A 189 -8.70 17.17 -0.17
CA THR A 189 -8.15 17.96 -1.28
C THR A 189 -9.00 19.19 -1.57
N THR A 190 -10.31 19.03 -1.67
CA THR A 190 -11.25 20.12 -2.00
C THR A 190 -11.25 21.22 -0.94
N ASP A 191 -11.19 20.83 0.34
CA ASP A 191 -11.18 21.77 1.47
C ASP A 191 -9.88 22.59 1.53
N LYS A 192 -8.77 22.07 0.97
CA LYS A 192 -7.46 22.72 1.03
C LYS A 192 -7.13 23.59 -0.17
N THR A 193 -7.63 23.29 -1.36
CA THR A 193 -7.08 23.89 -2.60
C THR A 193 -7.97 24.92 -3.28
N THR A 194 -9.18 25.22 -2.79
CA THR A 194 -10.20 26.05 -3.51
C THR A 194 -10.53 25.58 -4.93
N GLN A 195 -9.93 24.46 -5.38
CA GLN A 195 -10.12 23.84 -6.67
C GLN A 195 -10.99 22.60 -6.49
N GLN A 196 -11.76 22.26 -7.51
CA GLN A 196 -12.41 20.95 -7.56
C GLN A 196 -11.32 19.88 -7.53
N GLY A 197 -11.50 18.87 -6.66
CA GLY A 197 -10.63 17.71 -6.62
C GLY A 197 -10.61 16.96 -7.95
N PRO A 198 -9.72 15.95 -8.11
CA PRO A 198 -9.50 15.30 -9.40
C PRO A 198 -10.68 14.47 -9.92
N TYR A 199 -11.69 14.23 -9.09
CA TYR A 199 -12.93 13.54 -9.41
C TYR A 199 -14.00 13.87 -8.37
N THR A 200 -15.26 13.67 -8.75
CA THR A 200 -16.44 13.90 -7.92
C THR A 200 -16.86 12.65 -7.15
N SER A 201 -17.80 12.78 -6.20
CA SER A 201 -18.39 11.60 -5.53
C SER A 201 -19.18 10.71 -6.48
N ASP A 202 -19.78 11.28 -7.53
CA ASP A 202 -20.47 10.50 -8.55
C ASP A 202 -19.49 9.70 -9.40
N ASP A 203 -18.30 10.25 -9.67
CA ASP A 203 -17.24 9.53 -10.38
C ASP A 203 -16.76 8.32 -9.58
N ILE A 204 -16.56 8.48 -8.26
CA ILE A 204 -16.23 7.36 -7.36
C ILE A 204 -17.32 6.28 -7.44
N LYS A 205 -18.59 6.68 -7.34
CA LYS A 205 -19.73 5.75 -7.41
C LYS A 205 -19.77 5.02 -8.76
N ASN A 206 -19.55 5.72 -9.86
CA ASN A 206 -19.59 5.15 -11.22
C ASN A 206 -18.38 4.25 -11.50
N CYS A 207 -17.19 4.60 -11.01
CA CYS A 207 -16.01 3.75 -11.00
C CYS A 207 -16.28 2.44 -10.26
N MET A 208 -16.84 2.50 -9.04
CA MET A 208 -17.09 1.30 -8.23
C MET A 208 -18.15 0.35 -8.82
N LYS A 209 -19.03 0.83 -9.71
CA LYS A 209 -19.97 -0.03 -10.46
C LYS A 209 -19.28 -0.95 -11.46
N LYS A 210 -18.09 -0.58 -11.95
CA LYS A 210 -17.28 -1.36 -12.89
C LYS A 210 -16.51 -2.50 -12.21
N VAL A 211 -16.57 -2.59 -10.88
CA VAL A 211 -15.78 -3.54 -10.08
C VAL A 211 -16.43 -4.92 -9.99
N ILE A 212 -15.70 -5.92 -10.47
CA ILE A 212 -15.94 -7.35 -10.30
C ILE A 212 -15.09 -7.85 -9.12
N PRO A 213 -15.70 -8.12 -7.95
CA PRO A 213 -14.94 -8.54 -6.78
C PRO A 213 -14.47 -10.00 -6.90
N VAL A 214 -13.32 -10.31 -6.32
CA VAL A 214 -12.74 -11.66 -6.28
C VAL A 214 -12.44 -12.12 -4.86
N SER A 215 -12.52 -13.43 -4.63
CA SER A 215 -12.12 -14.08 -3.37
C SER A 215 -10.69 -14.63 -3.45
N LEU A 216 -10.04 -14.80 -2.30
CA LEU A 216 -8.74 -15.48 -2.25
C LEU A 216 -8.86 -16.92 -2.75
N GLY A 217 -7.86 -17.38 -3.49
CA GLY A 217 -7.82 -18.72 -4.07
C GLY A 217 -8.78 -18.93 -5.24
N GLN A 218 -9.68 -17.98 -5.52
CA GLN A 218 -10.61 -18.05 -6.66
C GLN A 218 -9.86 -17.81 -7.97
N THR A 219 -9.95 -18.75 -8.90
CA THR A 219 -9.59 -18.53 -10.30
C THR A 219 -10.79 -17.96 -11.04
N VAL A 220 -10.65 -16.74 -11.56
CA VAL A 220 -11.65 -16.07 -12.40
C VAL A 220 -11.21 -16.19 -13.85
N LYS A 221 -12.04 -16.80 -14.69
CA LYS A 221 -11.85 -16.79 -16.16
C LYS A 221 -12.38 -15.46 -16.69
N VAL A 222 -11.48 -14.58 -17.10
CA VAL A 222 -11.79 -13.26 -17.68
C VAL A 222 -12.22 -13.41 -19.14
N ASP A 223 -11.61 -14.35 -19.87
CA ASP A 223 -11.96 -14.75 -21.24
C ASP A 223 -11.59 -16.26 -21.42
N THR A 224 -11.69 -16.77 -22.64
CA THR A 224 -11.42 -18.17 -23.00
C THR A 224 -10.00 -18.62 -22.65
N ASP A 225 -9.01 -17.77 -22.88
CA ASP A 225 -7.59 -18.03 -22.64
C ASP A 225 -6.99 -17.16 -21.53
N PHE A 226 -7.78 -16.32 -20.87
CA PHE A 226 -7.33 -15.37 -19.86
C PHE A 226 -7.98 -15.66 -18.51
N GLU A 227 -7.17 -15.96 -17.50
CA GLU A 227 -7.61 -16.10 -16.11
C GLU A 227 -6.72 -15.34 -15.12
N ILE A 228 -7.32 -14.99 -13.98
CA ILE A 228 -6.65 -14.38 -12.84
C ILE A 228 -6.96 -15.18 -11.58
N LYS A 229 -5.98 -15.32 -10.69
CA LYS A 229 -6.15 -15.93 -9.37
C LYS A 229 -5.56 -15.03 -8.30
N ALA A 230 -6.39 -14.67 -7.32
CA ALA A 230 -5.99 -13.83 -6.20
C ALA A 230 -5.39 -14.67 -5.07
N TYR A 231 -4.27 -14.20 -4.52
CA TYR A 231 -3.52 -14.80 -3.43
C TYR A 231 -3.35 -13.80 -2.30
N TYR A 232 -3.21 -14.28 -1.07
CA TYR A 232 -3.15 -13.40 0.10
C TYR A 232 -1.82 -12.66 0.17
N ALA A 233 -1.83 -11.33 0.23
CA ALA A 233 -0.59 -10.53 0.28
C ALA A 233 -0.12 -10.17 1.69
N GLY A 234 -0.98 -10.28 2.71
CA GLY A 234 -0.61 -10.00 4.12
C GLY A 234 -0.24 -8.54 4.43
N HIS A 235 -0.52 -7.59 3.54
CA HIS A 235 -0.17 -6.17 3.69
C HIS A 235 -1.23 -5.36 4.44
N VAL A 236 -2.45 -5.30 3.87
CA VAL A 236 -3.64 -4.70 4.47
C VAL A 236 -4.84 -5.63 4.27
N LEU A 237 -5.96 -5.34 4.95
CA LEU A 237 -7.18 -6.16 4.83
C LEU A 237 -7.63 -6.28 3.36
N GLY A 238 -7.69 -7.51 2.84
CA GLY A 238 -8.05 -7.73 1.43
C GLY A 238 -6.94 -7.49 0.42
N ALA A 239 -5.72 -7.14 0.83
CA ALA A 239 -4.59 -7.04 -0.10
C ALA A 239 -4.33 -8.39 -0.76
N ALA A 240 -4.16 -8.37 -2.09
CA ALA A 240 -3.92 -9.57 -2.87
C ALA A 240 -2.77 -9.44 -3.86
N MET A 241 -1.99 -10.52 -3.96
CA MET A 241 -1.13 -10.80 -5.09
C MET A 241 -1.98 -11.46 -6.18
N PHE A 242 -1.66 -11.25 -7.45
CA PHE A 242 -2.39 -11.83 -8.57
C PHE A 242 -1.49 -12.68 -9.43
N HIS A 243 -1.86 -13.95 -9.61
CA HIS A 243 -1.32 -14.80 -10.66
C HIS A 243 -2.23 -14.66 -11.89
N ILE A 244 -1.64 -14.27 -13.01
CA ILE A 244 -2.31 -13.89 -14.24
C ILE A 244 -1.83 -14.86 -15.31
N ARG A 245 -2.75 -15.49 -16.04
CA ARG A 245 -2.43 -16.39 -17.15
C ARG A 245 -3.20 -15.99 -18.39
N VAL A 246 -2.49 -15.78 -19.50
CA VAL A 246 -3.06 -15.55 -20.83
C VAL A 246 -2.43 -16.55 -21.80
N GLY A 247 -3.20 -17.50 -22.29
CA GLY A 247 -2.71 -18.63 -23.06
C GLY A 247 -1.69 -19.45 -22.25
N GLN A 248 -0.44 -19.48 -22.72
CA GLN A 248 0.68 -20.15 -22.06
C GLN A 248 1.55 -19.21 -21.21
N GLN A 249 1.29 -17.90 -21.26
CA GLN A 249 2.09 -16.91 -20.54
C GLN A 249 1.54 -16.66 -19.15
N THR A 250 2.44 -16.51 -18.19
CA THR A 250 2.11 -16.38 -16.77
C THR A 250 2.89 -15.25 -16.12
N LEU A 251 2.19 -14.48 -15.29
CA LEU A 251 2.76 -13.37 -14.53
C LEU A 251 2.25 -13.40 -13.09
N VAL A 252 3.13 -13.11 -12.13
CA VAL A 252 2.73 -12.79 -10.77
C VAL A 252 2.98 -11.31 -10.51
N TYR A 253 1.93 -10.60 -10.08
CA TYR A 253 2.03 -9.25 -9.55
C TYR A 253 1.79 -9.28 -8.05
N THR A 254 2.73 -8.78 -7.25
CA THR A 254 2.58 -8.84 -5.79
C THR A 254 1.74 -7.69 -5.23
N GLY A 255 1.73 -6.53 -5.89
CA GLY A 255 1.45 -5.27 -5.19
C GLY A 255 2.38 -5.13 -3.98
N ASP A 256 1.89 -4.47 -2.94
CA ASP A 256 2.54 -4.49 -1.63
C ASP A 256 2.21 -5.79 -0.90
N PHE A 257 3.23 -6.39 -0.27
CA PHE A 257 3.05 -7.66 0.43
C PHE A 257 3.96 -7.75 1.67
N ASN A 258 3.57 -8.62 2.59
CA ASN A 258 4.35 -8.86 3.79
C ASN A 258 4.42 -10.36 4.12
N THR A 259 5.62 -10.91 4.07
CA THR A 259 5.88 -12.33 4.40
C THR A 259 5.91 -12.60 5.91
N THR A 260 5.89 -11.55 6.74
CA THR A 260 5.81 -11.67 8.19
C THR A 260 4.39 -11.33 8.66
N ALA A 261 3.74 -12.27 9.34
CA ALA A 261 2.41 -12.05 9.89
C ALA A 261 2.38 -10.88 10.89
N ASP A 262 1.34 -10.05 10.80
CA ASP A 262 1.02 -8.96 11.74
C ASP A 262 0.18 -9.51 12.92
N ARG A 263 -0.30 -8.66 13.85
CA ARG A 263 -1.23 -9.12 14.93
C ARG A 263 -2.57 -9.55 14.35
N HIS A 264 -2.99 -8.88 13.29
CA HIS A 264 -4.32 -8.97 12.72
C HIS A 264 -4.36 -9.62 11.32
N LEU A 265 -3.25 -9.62 10.58
CA LEU A 265 -3.14 -10.26 9.26
C LEU A 265 -2.15 -11.43 9.28
N GLY A 266 -2.34 -12.37 8.35
CA GLY A 266 -1.41 -13.46 8.11
C GLY A 266 -0.20 -13.02 7.28
N SER A 267 0.73 -13.92 7.02
CA SER A 267 1.80 -13.71 6.04
C SER A 267 1.30 -13.90 4.61
N ALA A 268 1.92 -13.22 3.66
CA ALA A 268 1.72 -13.46 2.23
C ALA A 268 1.84 -14.96 1.90
N HIS A 269 0.95 -15.46 1.04
CA HIS A 269 0.91 -16.87 0.67
C HIS A 269 0.49 -17.03 -0.80
N ILE A 270 1.27 -17.80 -1.55
CA ILE A 270 1.02 -18.16 -2.94
C ILE A 270 1.38 -19.63 -3.16
N ASP A 271 0.66 -20.30 -4.07
CA ASP A 271 0.99 -21.66 -4.48
C ASP A 271 2.41 -21.72 -5.07
N ARG A 272 3.04 -22.91 -5.00
CA ARG A 272 4.31 -23.14 -5.69
C ARG A 272 4.08 -23.04 -7.21
N CYS A 273 4.43 -21.90 -7.78
CA CYS A 273 4.30 -21.60 -9.20
C CYS A 273 5.67 -21.26 -9.81
N ARG A 274 5.72 -21.20 -11.15
CA ARG A 274 6.88 -20.76 -11.94
C ARG A 274 6.39 -19.78 -13.00
N PRO A 275 6.06 -18.54 -12.61
CA PRO A 275 5.61 -17.57 -13.59
C PRO A 275 6.74 -17.20 -14.53
N ASP A 276 6.41 -16.84 -15.78
CA ASP A 276 7.38 -16.30 -16.73
C ASP A 276 7.91 -14.93 -16.26
N VAL A 277 7.06 -14.15 -15.59
CA VAL A 277 7.40 -12.84 -15.02
C VAL A 277 6.92 -12.72 -13.57
N LEU A 278 7.78 -12.21 -12.70
CA LEU A 278 7.41 -11.72 -11.35
C LEU A 278 7.62 -10.21 -11.29
N ILE A 279 6.55 -9.47 -11.03
CA ILE A 279 6.61 -8.04 -10.73
C ILE A 279 6.35 -7.87 -9.23
N THR A 280 7.33 -7.32 -8.52
CA THR A 280 7.28 -7.18 -7.07
C THR A 280 7.66 -5.77 -6.61
N GLU A 281 7.12 -5.36 -5.46
CA GLU A 281 7.54 -4.13 -4.79
C GLU A 281 8.98 -4.23 -4.26
N SER A 282 9.59 -3.07 -4.02
CA SER A 282 10.95 -2.99 -3.48
C SER A 282 11.08 -1.91 -2.41
N THR A 283 10.01 -1.60 -1.68
CA THR A 283 9.95 -0.48 -0.71
C THR A 283 11.09 -0.54 0.30
N TYR A 284 11.45 -1.75 0.74
CA TYR A 284 12.56 -2.00 1.67
C TYR A 284 13.74 -2.75 1.04
N GLY A 285 13.88 -2.71 -0.29
CA GLY A 285 14.90 -3.48 -1.01
C GLY A 285 16.36 -3.21 -0.58
N SER A 286 16.63 -2.02 -0.02
CA SER A 286 17.94 -1.61 0.49
C SER A 286 18.06 -1.63 2.02
N THR A 287 16.97 -1.91 2.74
CA THR A 287 16.92 -1.71 4.20
C THR A 287 16.78 -3.03 4.94
N VAL A 288 17.75 -3.35 5.79
CA VAL A 288 17.63 -4.44 6.75
C VAL A 288 16.83 -3.94 7.95
N ARG A 289 15.74 -4.64 8.29
CA ARG A 289 14.88 -4.29 9.43
C ARG A 289 15.17 -5.18 10.62
N ASP A 290 15.23 -4.57 11.81
CA ASP A 290 15.28 -5.31 13.08
C ASP A 290 14.10 -6.25 13.24
N SER A 291 14.20 -7.23 14.15
CA SER A 291 13.05 -8.07 14.47
C SER A 291 11.85 -7.25 14.93
N ARG A 292 10.64 -7.70 14.59
CA ARG A 292 9.38 -7.08 15.04
C ARG A 292 9.35 -6.87 16.57
N ARG A 293 9.78 -7.88 17.33
CA ARG A 293 9.85 -7.82 18.80
C ARG A 293 10.77 -6.71 19.31
N ALA A 294 11.93 -6.52 18.67
CA ALA A 294 12.86 -5.46 19.06
C ALA A 294 12.27 -4.06 18.81
N ARG A 295 11.68 -3.85 17.63
CA ARG A 295 11.04 -2.57 17.28
C ARG A 295 9.87 -2.22 18.19
N GLU A 296 9.03 -3.21 18.51
CA GLU A 296 7.89 -3.01 19.41
C GLU A 296 8.33 -2.67 20.83
N ARG A 297 9.35 -3.36 21.34
CA ARG A 297 9.92 -3.07 22.66
C ARG A 297 10.48 -1.65 22.72
N ASP A 298 11.25 -1.25 21.71
CA ASP A 298 11.82 0.11 21.63
C ASP A 298 10.72 1.18 21.52
N PHE A 299 9.71 0.95 20.67
CA PHE A 299 8.55 1.84 20.54
C PHE A 299 7.82 2.00 21.87
N MET A 300 7.46 0.88 22.53
CA MET A 300 6.73 0.91 23.79
C MET A 300 7.54 1.54 24.92
N ALA A 301 8.86 1.33 24.97
CA ALA A 301 9.71 1.97 25.96
C ALA A 301 9.63 3.50 25.85
N LYS A 302 9.70 4.05 24.63
CA LYS A 302 9.57 5.50 24.38
C LYS A 302 8.19 6.04 24.73
N VAL A 303 7.13 5.31 24.38
CA VAL A 303 5.75 5.70 24.70
C VAL A 303 5.54 5.77 26.20
N VAL A 304 5.92 4.72 26.94
CA VAL A 304 5.75 4.64 28.38
C VAL A 304 6.57 5.70 29.11
N ASP A 305 7.82 5.91 28.69
CA ASP A 305 8.68 6.94 29.25
C ASP A 305 8.07 8.34 29.09
N CYS A 306 7.60 8.68 27.89
CA CYS A 306 6.96 9.97 27.63
C CYS A 306 5.72 10.19 28.50
N VAL A 307 4.83 9.19 28.57
CA VAL A 307 3.57 9.31 29.31
C VAL A 307 3.79 9.36 30.83
N ARG A 308 4.77 8.62 31.36
CA ARG A 308 5.12 8.68 32.79
C ARG A 308 5.63 10.06 33.23
N HIS A 309 6.24 10.81 32.31
CA HIS A 309 6.67 12.18 32.55
C HIS A 309 5.59 13.23 32.22
N GLY A 310 4.33 12.81 32.03
CA GLY A 310 3.21 13.72 31.73
C GLY A 310 3.18 14.25 30.30
N GLY A 311 3.98 13.67 29.40
CA GLY A 311 4.04 14.03 27.99
C GLY A 311 2.90 13.44 27.16
N LYS A 312 2.81 13.90 25.90
CA LYS A 312 1.87 13.39 24.89
C LYS A 312 2.66 12.78 23.73
N VAL A 313 2.20 11.65 23.21
CA VAL A 313 2.80 10.98 22.05
C VAL A 313 1.92 11.19 20.82
N LEU A 314 2.50 11.74 19.75
CA LEU A 314 1.83 11.86 18.45
C LEU A 314 2.41 10.84 17.47
N VAL A 315 1.55 10.01 16.89
CA VAL A 315 1.93 8.97 15.92
C VAL A 315 1.18 9.19 14.61
N PRO A 316 1.83 9.73 13.56
CA PRO A 316 1.22 9.87 12.26
C PRO A 316 1.14 8.49 11.57
N VAL A 317 -0.07 8.07 11.22
CA VAL A 317 -0.33 6.83 10.48
C VAL A 317 -1.50 7.00 9.53
N PHE A 318 -1.50 6.22 8.45
CA PHE A 318 -2.70 6.06 7.62
C PHE A 318 -3.84 5.46 8.45
N ALA A 319 -5.07 5.90 8.17
CA ALA A 319 -6.26 5.51 8.92
C ALA A 319 -6.57 4.00 8.81
N VAL A 320 -6.01 3.31 7.82
CA VAL A 320 -6.25 1.89 7.54
C VAL A 320 -4.93 1.17 7.35
N GLY A 321 -4.78 -0.01 7.96
CA GLY A 321 -3.58 -0.85 7.91
C GLY A 321 -2.77 -0.72 9.20
N ARG A 322 -1.72 0.12 9.18
CA ARG A 322 -0.78 0.24 10.32
C ARG A 322 -1.44 0.79 11.59
N ALA A 323 -2.48 1.61 11.48
CA ALA A 323 -3.24 2.10 12.62
C ALA A 323 -3.80 0.95 13.48
N GLN A 324 -4.46 -0.04 12.86
CA GLN A 324 -5.06 -1.18 13.56
C GLN A 324 -3.99 -2.02 14.28
N GLU A 325 -2.84 -2.23 13.66
CA GLU A 325 -1.70 -2.91 14.29
C GLU A 325 -1.21 -2.19 15.55
N LEU A 326 -1.10 -0.86 15.49
CA LEU A 326 -0.68 -0.03 16.62
C LEU A 326 -1.74 -0.01 17.73
N CYS A 327 -3.03 0.06 17.40
CA CYS A 327 -4.11 -0.02 18.39
C CYS A 327 -3.99 -1.30 19.23
N ILE A 328 -3.87 -2.45 18.56
CA ILE A 328 -3.80 -3.75 19.25
C ILE A 328 -2.52 -3.83 20.09
N LEU A 329 -1.39 -3.32 19.58
CA LEU A 329 -0.14 -3.24 20.34
C LEU A 329 -0.30 -2.41 21.60
N LEU A 330 -0.78 -1.17 21.47
CA LEU A 330 -0.91 -0.23 22.58
C LEU A 330 -1.91 -0.74 23.64
N GLU A 331 -3.09 -1.19 23.21
CA GLU A 331 -4.12 -1.77 24.10
C GLU A 331 -3.55 -2.92 24.93
N THR A 332 -2.88 -3.88 24.26
CA THR A 332 -2.29 -5.05 24.94
C THR A 332 -1.22 -4.65 25.96
N TYR A 333 -0.41 -3.64 25.65
CA TYR A 333 0.65 -3.19 26.56
C TYR A 333 0.12 -2.37 27.72
N LEU A 334 -0.83 -1.46 27.48
CA LEU A 334 -1.45 -0.65 28.53
C LEU A 334 -2.23 -1.53 29.53
N GLU A 335 -2.99 -2.52 29.05
CA GLU A 335 -3.65 -3.52 29.91
C GLU A 335 -2.63 -4.28 30.76
N ARG A 336 -1.51 -4.75 30.18
CA ARG A 336 -0.48 -5.50 30.92
C ARG A 336 0.26 -4.66 31.97
N MET A 337 0.46 -3.38 31.72
CA MET A 337 1.13 -2.46 32.64
C MET A 337 0.17 -1.78 33.62
N ASN A 338 -1.13 -2.07 33.52
CA ASN A 338 -2.18 -1.43 34.29
C ASN A 338 -2.12 0.11 34.20
N LEU A 339 -1.80 0.63 33.01
CA LEU A 339 -1.70 2.06 32.73
C LEU A 339 -3.00 2.55 32.10
N ASN A 340 -3.71 3.43 32.81
CA ASN A 340 -4.95 4.01 32.33
C ASN A 340 -4.68 5.32 31.57
N VAL A 341 -4.26 5.20 30.31
CA VAL A 341 -3.91 6.33 29.44
C VAL A 341 -4.87 6.33 28.25
N PRO A 342 -5.59 7.43 27.99
CA PRO A 342 -6.47 7.50 26.83
C PRO A 342 -5.64 7.56 25.53
N ILE A 343 -6.08 6.80 24.53
CA ILE A 343 -5.58 6.86 23.16
C ILE A 343 -6.64 7.56 22.33
N TYR A 344 -6.26 8.62 21.63
CA TYR A 344 -7.17 9.36 20.77
C TYR A 344 -6.86 9.08 19.30
N PHE A 345 -7.90 8.86 18.50
CA PHE A 345 -7.79 8.83 17.05
C PHE A 345 -8.32 10.12 16.43
N ALA A 346 -7.69 10.57 15.34
CA ALA A 346 -8.34 11.56 14.49
C ALA A 346 -9.64 10.94 13.96
N SER A 347 -10.77 11.58 14.28
CA SER A 347 -12.10 11.02 14.14
C SER A 347 -12.52 10.83 12.68
N GLY A 348 -13.56 10.01 12.46
CA GLY A 348 -14.30 9.89 11.20
C GLY A 348 -14.04 8.61 10.41
N LEU A 349 -12.81 8.43 9.90
CA LEU A 349 -12.47 7.31 9.01
C LEU A 349 -12.17 6.02 9.79
N SER A 350 -11.41 6.12 10.86
CA SER A 350 -10.92 4.99 11.65
C SER A 350 -12.03 4.15 12.30
N GLU A 351 -13.12 4.79 12.78
CA GLU A 351 -14.28 4.09 13.35
C GLU A 351 -15.00 3.23 12.31
N LYS A 352 -15.25 3.79 11.12
CA LYS A 352 -15.87 3.07 10.00
C LYS A 352 -15.03 1.87 9.58
N VAL A 353 -13.71 2.03 9.64
CA VAL A 353 -12.75 0.99 9.26
C VAL A 353 -12.82 -0.21 10.20
N ASN A 354 -12.98 -0.01 11.52
CA ASN A 354 -13.14 -1.12 12.47
C ASN A 354 -14.38 -1.98 12.16
N THR A 355 -15.46 -1.35 11.67
CA THR A 355 -16.65 -2.07 11.18
C THR A 355 -16.31 -2.96 9.99
N TYR A 356 -15.49 -2.50 9.04
CA TYR A 356 -15.05 -3.33 7.90
C TYR A 356 -14.13 -4.47 8.34
N TYR A 357 -13.21 -4.25 9.29
CA TYR A 357 -12.41 -5.33 9.86
C TYR A 357 -13.27 -6.41 10.54
N SER A 358 -14.34 -5.99 11.22
CA SER A 358 -15.30 -6.91 11.82
C SER A 358 -16.10 -7.67 10.75
N LEU A 359 -16.55 -6.99 9.69
CA LEU A 359 -17.30 -7.60 8.58
C LEU A 359 -16.47 -8.61 7.79
N PHE A 360 -15.18 -8.32 7.57
CA PHE A 360 -14.26 -9.15 6.82
C PHE A 360 -13.29 -9.92 7.72
N VAL A 361 -13.75 -10.35 8.90
CA VAL A 361 -12.91 -11.11 9.84
C VAL A 361 -12.29 -12.37 9.22
N SER A 362 -12.97 -13.01 8.27
CA SER A 362 -12.43 -14.17 7.53
C SER A 362 -11.19 -13.87 6.69
N TRP A 363 -10.83 -12.61 6.48
CA TRP A 363 -9.64 -12.15 5.78
C TRP A 363 -8.49 -11.76 6.73
N THR A 364 -8.69 -11.92 8.04
CA THR A 364 -7.66 -11.76 9.08
C THR A 364 -6.92 -13.08 9.33
N ASN A 365 -5.92 -13.11 10.21
CA ASN A 365 -5.26 -14.37 10.56
C ASN A 365 -6.17 -15.31 11.39
N GLU A 366 -5.81 -16.60 11.41
CA GLU A 366 -6.55 -17.66 12.12
C GLU A 366 -6.78 -17.33 13.61
N LYS A 367 -5.80 -16.67 14.25
CA LYS A 367 -5.91 -16.29 15.65
C LYS A 367 -7.09 -15.33 15.85
N ILE A 368 -7.17 -14.24 15.08
CA ILE A 368 -8.28 -13.30 15.18
C ILE A 368 -9.61 -13.99 14.88
N GLN A 369 -9.67 -14.78 13.79
CA GLN A 369 -10.86 -15.54 13.41
C GLN A 369 -11.38 -16.43 14.55
N SER A 370 -10.49 -17.18 15.21
CA SER A 370 -10.86 -18.09 16.31
C SER A 370 -11.36 -17.34 17.56
N THR A 371 -10.76 -16.19 17.89
CA THR A 371 -11.10 -15.44 19.11
C THR A 371 -12.25 -14.46 18.94
N PHE A 372 -12.64 -14.14 17.70
CA PHE A 372 -13.59 -13.08 17.40
C PHE A 372 -14.95 -13.27 18.09
N HIS A 373 -15.45 -14.51 18.16
CA HIS A 373 -16.72 -14.84 18.83
C HIS A 373 -16.69 -14.60 20.34
N GLN A 374 -15.51 -14.61 20.96
CA GLN A 374 -15.33 -14.42 22.41
C GLN A 374 -15.03 -12.95 22.74
N LYS A 375 -14.20 -12.30 21.92
CA LYS A 375 -13.80 -10.90 22.09
C LYS A 375 -13.47 -10.31 20.72
N ASN A 376 -14.16 -9.23 20.36
CA ASN A 376 -13.77 -8.44 19.19
C ASN A 376 -12.49 -7.68 19.52
N ILE A 377 -11.38 -8.01 18.84
CA ILE A 377 -10.08 -7.36 19.09
C ILE A 377 -10.05 -5.90 18.61
N PHE A 378 -11.04 -5.49 17.81
CA PHE A 378 -11.21 -4.13 17.32
C PHE A 378 -12.17 -3.30 18.20
N ASP A 379 -12.68 -3.88 19.28
CA ASP A 379 -13.40 -3.18 20.33
C ASP A 379 -12.41 -2.80 21.45
N PHE A 380 -11.91 -1.58 21.39
CA PHE A 380 -10.81 -1.09 22.20
C PHE A 380 -11.33 -0.34 23.43
N LYS A 381 -10.81 -0.63 24.63
CA LYS A 381 -11.27 0.05 25.86
C LYS A 381 -10.64 1.43 26.04
N HIS A 382 -9.36 1.57 25.68
CA HIS A 382 -8.60 2.79 25.92
C HIS A 382 -8.65 3.76 24.74
N ILE A 383 -9.19 3.35 23.60
CA ILE A 383 -9.31 4.19 22.41
C ILE A 383 -10.65 4.93 22.44
N LYS A 384 -10.57 6.26 22.40
CA LYS A 384 -11.70 7.18 22.49
C LYS A 384 -11.81 8.07 21.27
#